data_AF-A0A2N5FQG2-F1
#
_entry.id   AF-A0A2N5FQG2-F1
#
_cell.length_a   1.000
_cell.length_b   1.000
_cell.length_c   1.000
_cell.angle_alpha   90.00
_cell.angle_beta   90.00
_cell.angle_gamma   90.00
#
_symmetry.space_group_name_H-M   'P 1'
#
loop_
_entity.id
_entity.type
_entity.pdbx_description
1 polymer ?
#
loop_
_entity_poly.entity_id
_entity_poly.type
_entity_poly.pdbx_seq_one_letter_code
_entity_poly.pdbx_strand_id
1 'polypeptide(L)'
;MNSEYKPNQFNQDQYLSSIHDLADKDSWKTRKILSQETTEYTDAVNEVIGKVQGEWLEAKRYDEIDKALDNKDEERFQALTSENWEAVL
;
A
#
# COMPACT_ATOMS: atom_id res chain seq x y z
N MET A 1 44.11 -52.06 -10.04
CA MET A 1 44.74 -50.73 -10.16
C MET A 1 43.73 -49.70 -9.67
N ASN A 2 44.13 -48.90 -8.69
CA ASN A 2 43.27 -48.09 -7.83
C ASN A 2 42.61 -46.93 -8.59
N SER A 3 41.30 -46.79 -8.48
CA SER A 3 40.57 -45.60 -8.93
C SER A 3 40.75 -44.49 -7.90
N GLU A 4 41.67 -43.57 -8.14
CA GLU A 4 41.80 -42.35 -7.33
C GLU A 4 40.67 -41.37 -7.68
N TYR A 5 39.53 -41.50 -7.01
CA TYR A 5 38.49 -40.49 -7.02
C TYR A 5 38.99 -39.30 -6.18
N LYS A 6 39.43 -38.21 -6.84
CA LYS A 6 39.69 -36.94 -6.17
C LYS A 6 38.35 -36.23 -5.92
N PRO A 7 37.94 -35.97 -4.67
CA PRO A 7 36.74 -35.20 -4.42
C PRO A 7 37.02 -33.75 -4.82
N ASN A 8 36.25 -33.26 -5.79
CA ASN A 8 36.25 -31.85 -6.17
C ASN A 8 35.74 -31.07 -4.95
N GLN A 9 36.63 -30.43 -4.20
CA GLN A 9 36.27 -29.56 -3.09
C GLN A 9 35.53 -28.36 -3.68
N PHE A 10 34.20 -28.47 -3.70
CA PHE A 10 33.31 -27.39 -4.04
C PHE A 10 33.52 -26.32 -2.96
N ASN A 11 34.25 -25.25 -3.31
CA ASN A 11 34.50 -24.10 -2.45
C ASN A 11 33.17 -23.37 -2.20
N GLN A 12 32.44 -23.87 -1.20
CA GLN A 12 31.17 -23.36 -0.71
C GLN A 12 31.27 -21.87 -0.31
N ASP A 13 32.45 -21.44 0.11
CA ASP A 13 32.74 -20.09 0.59
C ASP A 13 32.60 -19.02 -0.50
N GLN A 14 32.90 -19.32 -1.77
CA GLN A 14 32.74 -18.36 -2.88
C GLN A 14 31.27 -18.17 -3.30
N TYR A 15 30.43 -19.19 -3.10
CA TYR A 15 28.99 -19.08 -3.35
C TYR A 15 28.28 -18.31 -2.24
N LEU A 16 28.78 -18.40 -1.00
CA LEU A 16 28.26 -17.64 0.13
C LEU A 16 28.64 -16.16 0.07
N SER A 17 29.85 -15.82 -0.38
CA SER A 17 30.27 -14.40 -0.49
C SER A 17 29.45 -13.63 -1.53
N SER A 18 29.11 -14.27 -2.66
CA SER A 18 28.32 -13.67 -3.73
C SER A 18 26.84 -13.47 -3.37
N ILE A 19 26.28 -14.30 -2.47
CA ILE A 19 24.93 -14.09 -1.92
C ILE A 19 24.94 -12.95 -0.89
N HIS A 20 26.02 -12.81 -0.11
CA HIS A 20 26.12 -11.78 0.92
C HIS A 20 26.12 -10.36 0.34
N ASP A 21 26.75 -10.15 -0.82
CA ASP A 21 26.83 -8.85 -1.50
C ASP A 21 25.54 -8.46 -2.25
N LEU A 22 24.71 -9.42 -2.65
CA LEU A 22 23.40 -9.18 -3.27
C LEU A 22 22.27 -9.01 -2.25
N ALA A 23 22.45 -9.56 -1.04
CA ALA A 23 21.42 -9.54 -0.01
C ALA A 23 21.29 -8.19 0.72
N ASP A 24 22.28 -7.31 0.68
CA ASP A 24 22.39 -6.31 1.75
C ASP A 24 21.39 -5.14 1.67
N LYS A 25 20.97 -4.72 0.45
CA LYS A 25 19.97 -3.64 0.30
C LYS A 25 18.53 -4.14 0.29
N ASP A 26 18.25 -5.23 -0.45
CA ASP A 26 16.89 -5.77 -0.56
C ASP A 26 16.48 -6.56 0.67
N SER A 27 17.42 -7.26 1.34
CA SER A 27 17.09 -7.96 2.58
C SER A 27 16.83 -6.99 3.74
N TRP A 28 17.50 -5.83 3.78
CA TRP A 28 17.24 -4.83 4.81
C TRP A 28 15.85 -4.20 4.66
N LYS A 29 15.46 -3.80 3.43
CA LYS A 29 14.10 -3.31 3.16
C LYS A 29 13.04 -4.36 3.48
N THR A 30 13.26 -5.60 3.05
CA THR A 30 12.33 -6.71 3.28
C THR A 30 12.21 -7.03 4.77
N ARG A 31 13.32 -7.09 5.52
CA ARG A 31 13.29 -7.29 6.97
C ARG A 31 12.60 -6.13 7.69
N LYS A 32 12.81 -4.88 7.25
CA LYS A 32 12.13 -3.70 7.82
C LYS A 32 10.62 -3.82 7.66
N ILE A 33 10.14 -4.14 6.47
CA ILE A 33 8.71 -4.35 6.16
C ILE A 33 8.14 -5.51 6.99
N LEU A 34 8.86 -6.64 7.09
CA LEU A 34 8.42 -7.81 7.85
C LEU A 34 8.48 -7.61 9.38
N SER A 35 9.25 -6.63 9.86
CA SER A 35 9.40 -6.33 11.29
C SER A 35 8.43 -5.28 11.82
N GLN A 36 7.67 -4.62 10.94
CA GLN A 36 6.67 -3.63 11.34
C GLN A 36 5.41 -4.33 11.84
N GLU A 37 4.92 -3.91 13.01
CA GLU A 37 3.71 -4.41 13.67
C GLU A 37 2.44 -4.03 12.88
N THR A 38 2.53 -3.00 12.03
CA THR A 38 1.48 -2.53 11.14
C THR A 38 1.96 -2.54 9.69
N THR A 39 1.07 -2.90 8.75
CA THR A 39 1.35 -2.83 7.33
C THR A 39 1.41 -1.35 6.91
N GLU A 40 2.61 -0.81 6.68
CA GLU A 40 2.75 0.50 6.04
C GLU A 40 2.29 0.36 4.58
N TYR A 41 1.23 1.08 4.21
CA TYR A 41 0.84 1.19 2.81
C TYR A 41 1.94 1.94 2.06
N THR A 42 2.41 1.36 0.97
CA THR A 42 3.32 2.06 0.05
C THR A 42 2.64 3.32 -0.47
N ASP A 43 3.40 4.34 -0.86
CA ASP A 43 2.87 5.59 -1.41
C ASP A 43 1.84 5.35 -2.53
N ALA A 44 2.11 4.40 -3.43
CA ALA A 44 1.18 4.01 -4.49
C ALA A 44 -0.17 3.47 -3.98
N VAL A 45 -0.17 2.77 -2.84
CA VAL A 45 -1.40 2.28 -2.22
C VAL A 45 -2.13 3.41 -1.50
N ASN A 46 -1.41 4.34 -0.87
CA ASN A 46 -2.02 5.54 -0.29
C ASN A 46 -2.69 6.42 -1.36
N GLU A 47 -2.08 6.56 -2.54
CA GLU A 47 -2.69 7.26 -3.68
C GLU A 47 -3.99 6.60 -4.13
N VAL A 48 -4.00 5.27 -4.25
CA VAL A 48 -5.21 4.51 -4.62
C VAL A 48 -6.30 4.66 -3.55
N ILE A 49 -5.93 4.55 -2.27
CA ILE A 49 -6.86 4.75 -1.15
C ILE A 49 -7.47 6.15 -1.20
N GLY A 50 -6.65 7.19 -1.34
CA GLY A 50 -7.12 8.57 -1.41
C GLY A 50 -8.07 8.80 -2.59
N LYS A 51 -7.75 8.23 -3.76
CA LYS A 51 -8.63 8.29 -4.93
C LYS A 51 -9.99 7.63 -4.67
N VAL A 52 -10.00 6.41 -4.15
CA VAL A 52 -11.24 5.67 -3.87
C VAL A 52 -12.07 6.38 -2.80
N GLN A 53 -11.43 6.95 -1.78
CA GLN A 53 -12.11 7.75 -0.76
C GLN A 53 -12.76 8.99 -1.37
N GLY A 54 -12.06 9.70 -2.26
CA GLY A 54 -12.61 10.86 -2.97
C GLY A 54 -13.83 10.49 -3.83
N GLU A 55 -13.71 9.45 -4.66
CA GLU A 55 -14.81 8.97 -5.51
C GLU A 55 -16.03 8.55 -4.67
N TRP A 56 -15.80 7.89 -3.54
CA TRP A 56 -16.88 7.50 -2.62
C TRP A 56 -17.55 8.71 -1.97
N LEU A 57 -16.78 9.70 -1.50
CA LEU A 57 -17.32 10.92 -0.89
C LEU A 57 -18.16 11.71 -1.89
N GLU A 58 -17.71 11.84 -3.14
CA GLU A 58 -18.47 12.51 -4.21
C GLU A 58 -19.77 11.77 -4.51
N ALA A 59 -19.74 10.44 -4.69
CA ALA A 59 -20.95 9.66 -4.91
C ALA A 59 -21.93 9.82 -3.74
N LYS A 60 -21.42 9.77 -2.51
CA LYS A 60 -22.20 9.92 -1.30
C LYS A 60 -22.83 11.31 -1.17
N ARG A 61 -22.12 12.36 -1.61
CA ARG A 61 -22.63 13.73 -1.68
C ARG A 61 -23.87 13.81 -2.56
N TYR A 62 -23.82 13.25 -3.76
CA TYR A 62 -24.97 13.27 -4.68
C TYR A 62 -26.17 12.54 -4.09
N ASP A 63 -25.97 11.36 -3.50
CA ASP A 63 -27.04 10.61 -2.83
C ASP A 63 -27.70 11.42 -1.69
N GLU A 64 -26.91 12.12 -0.88
CA GLU A 64 -27.42 12.92 0.23
C GLU A 64 -28.09 14.23 -0.25
N ILE A 65 -27.65 14.79 -1.38
CA ILE A 65 -28.33 15.91 -2.04
C ILE A 65 -29.72 15.48 -2.53
N ASP A 66 -29.82 14.32 -3.19
CA ASP A 66 -31.10 13.80 -3.69
C ASP A 66 -32.07 13.55 -2.53
N LYS A 67 -31.59 12.99 -1.41
CA LYS A 67 -32.40 12.85 -0.19
C LYS A 67 -32.82 14.19 0.40
N ALA A 68 -31.95 15.19 0.41
CA ALA A 68 -32.29 16.52 0.90
C ALA A 68 -33.38 17.15 0.04
N LEU A 69 -33.34 16.96 -1.28
CA LEU A 69 -34.39 17.40 -2.20
C LEU A 69 -35.72 16.66 -1.95
N ASP A 70 -35.69 15.34 -1.81
CA ASP A 70 -36.88 14.53 -1.51
C ASP A 70 -37.55 14.95 -0.20
N ASN A 71 -36.74 15.26 0.82
CA ASN A 71 -37.20 15.69 2.14
C ASN A 71 -37.50 17.20 2.23
N LYS A 72 -37.22 17.98 1.20
CA LYS A 72 -37.30 19.45 1.19
C LYS A 72 -36.47 20.10 2.30
N ASP A 73 -35.31 19.53 2.60
CA ASP A 73 -34.35 20.02 3.59
C ASP A 73 -33.38 21.01 2.92
N GLU A 74 -33.77 22.29 2.95
CA GLU A 74 -32.99 23.38 2.33
C GLU A 74 -31.63 23.57 3.00
N GLU A 75 -31.54 23.44 4.33
CA GLU A 75 -30.29 23.62 5.06
C GLU A 75 -29.28 22.55 4.67
N ARG A 76 -29.71 21.28 4.64
CA ARG A 76 -28.85 20.16 4.24
C ARG A 76 -28.42 20.28 2.78
N PHE A 77 -29.33 20.69 1.89
CA PHE A 77 -29.01 20.91 0.48
C PHE A 77 -27.96 22.02 0.29
N GLN A 78 -28.12 23.17 0.95
CA GLN A 78 -27.16 24.28 0.89
C GLN A 78 -25.79 23.88 1.47
N ALA A 79 -25.79 23.16 2.59
CA ALA A 79 -24.55 22.68 3.20
C ALA A 79 -23.78 21.74 2.27
N LEU A 80 -24.48 20.81 1.62
CA LEU A 80 -23.89 19.84 0.68
C LEU A 80 -23.48 20.45 -0.66
N THR A 81 -24.05 21.58 -1.08
CA THR A 81 -23.69 22.27 -2.34
C THR A 81 -22.58 23.32 -2.16
N SER A 82 -22.24 23.67 -0.92
CA SER A 82 -21.17 24.62 -0.58
C SER A 82 -19.76 24.10 -0.91
N GLU A 83 -18.76 25.00 -0.90
CA GLU A 83 -17.35 24.66 -1.15
C GLU A 83 -16.77 23.71 -0.09
N ASN A 84 -17.25 23.76 1.16
CA ASN A 84 -16.76 22.96 2.29
C ASN A 84 -17.70 21.79 2.65
N TRP A 85 -18.40 21.26 1.66
CA TRP A 85 -19.37 20.18 1.84
C TRP A 85 -18.77 18.91 2.47
N GLU A 86 -17.47 18.66 2.28
CA GLU A 86 -16.77 17.50 2.84
C GLU A 86 -16.76 17.48 4.37
N ALA A 87 -16.83 18.65 5.02
CA ALA A 87 -16.83 18.75 6.48
C ALA A 87 -18.18 18.42 7.13
N VAL A 88 -19.25 18.40 6.33
CA VAL A 88 -20.64 18.17 6.79
C VAL A 88 -21.22 16.85 6.30
N LEU A 89 -20.46 16.11 5.48
CA LEU A 89 -20.80 14.76 5.03
C LEU A 89 -20.49 13.74 6.14
#